data_AF-A0A3G4VLW9-F1
#
_entry.id   AF-A0A3G4VLW9-F1
#
_cell.length_a   1.000
_cell.length_b   1.000
_cell.length_c   1.000
_cell.angle_alpha   90.00
_cell.angle_beta   90.00
_cell.angle_gamma   90.00
#
_symmetry.space_group_name_H-M   'P 1'
#
loop_
_entity.id
_entity.type
_entity.pdbx_description
1 polymer ?
#
loop_
_entity_poly.entity_id
_entity_poly.type
_entity_poly.pdbx_seq_one_letter_code
_entity_poly.pdbx_strand_id
1 'polypeptide(L)'
;MNHSANISHEAVLRARVALLGSEVLPLRQQVAAYRLLAQVSPLVYLPLLAQALWEYNPHEFAHRPEIGLALRAESVAAARRMHAVEPGWAGLLVTSLVHYEEQLALMGRTTEAGAVAEEVARLRSDHGPAAGR
;
A
#
# COMPACT_ATOMS: atom_id res chain seq x y z
N MET A 1 12.46 21.49 26.50
CA MET A 1 12.85 20.09 26.21
C MET A 1 12.07 19.66 24.98
N ASN A 2 12.76 19.45 23.85
CA ASN A 2 12.16 19.22 22.54
C ASN A 2 11.64 17.77 22.43
N HIS A 3 10.33 17.56 22.55
CA HIS A 3 9.66 16.28 22.27
C HIS A 3 9.26 16.17 20.79
N SER A 4 10.16 16.55 19.89
CA SER A 4 9.96 16.44 18.45
C SER A 4 10.46 15.09 17.96
N ALA A 5 9.50 14.22 17.61
CA ALA A 5 9.60 13.21 16.56
C ALA A 5 10.68 12.11 16.70
N ASN A 6 10.81 11.51 17.87
CA ASN A 6 11.39 10.17 17.96
C ASN A 6 10.24 9.19 18.17
N ILE A 7 9.86 8.45 17.12
CA ILE A 7 8.92 7.33 17.26
C ILE A 7 9.42 6.50 18.44
N SER A 8 8.62 6.41 19.51
CA SER A 8 9.12 5.77 20.73
C SER A 8 9.62 4.38 20.39
N HIS A 9 10.87 4.09 20.78
CA HIS A 9 11.48 2.77 20.59
C HIS A 9 10.56 1.66 21.13
N GLU A 10 9.84 1.94 22.21
CA GLU A 10 8.79 1.11 22.78
C GLU A 10 7.62 0.84 21.80
N ALA A 11 7.13 1.84 21.08
CA ALA A 11 6.07 1.63 20.07
C ALA A 11 6.56 0.74 18.92
N VAL A 12 7.82 0.89 18.49
CA VAL A 12 8.44 0.03 17.47
C VAL A 12 8.50 -1.42 17.96
N LEU A 13 8.97 -1.63 19.20
CA LEU A 13 9.02 -2.96 19.80
C LEU A 13 7.63 -3.57 19.95
N ARG A 14 6.64 -2.81 20.44
CA ARG A 14 5.25 -3.29 20.55
C ARG A 14 4.66 -3.67 19.20
N ALA A 15 4.87 -2.86 18.15
CA ALA A 15 4.40 -3.16 16.81
C ALA A 15 5.04 -4.45 16.26
N ARG A 16 6.35 -4.64 16.46
CA ARG A 16 7.04 -5.88 16.06
C ARG A 16 6.51 -7.09 16.83
N VAL A 17 6.39 -7.00 18.16
CA VAL A 17 5.89 -8.09 19.00
C VAL A 17 4.46 -8.46 18.63
N ALA A 18 3.59 -7.47 18.37
CA ALA A 18 2.21 -7.72 17.98
C ALA A 18 2.13 -8.51 16.66
N LEU A 19 2.99 -8.19 15.68
CA LEU A 19 3.06 -8.91 14.41
C LEU A 19 3.69 -10.31 14.50
N LEU A 20 4.45 -10.60 15.56
CA LEU A 20 5.03 -11.92 15.84
C LEU A 20 4.10 -12.83 16.67
N GLY A 21 2.94 -12.32 17.09
CA GLY A 21 1.94 -13.11 17.81
C GLY A 21 1.46 -14.30 16.99
N SER A 22 0.97 -15.34 17.68
CA SER A 22 0.41 -16.55 17.03
C SER A 22 -0.93 -16.29 16.33
N GLU A 23 -1.57 -15.16 16.61
CA GLU A 23 -2.84 -14.77 16.01
C GLU A 23 -2.62 -13.74 14.90
N VAL A 24 -3.32 -13.92 13.78
CA VAL A 24 -3.33 -12.93 12.70
C VAL A 24 -4.09 -11.69 13.19
N LEU A 25 -3.38 -10.58 13.34
CA LEU A 25 -4.00 -9.31 13.72
C LEU A 25 -5.06 -8.88 12.69
N PRO A 26 -6.15 -8.21 13.11
CA PRO A 26 -7.06 -7.57 12.18
C PRO A 26 -6.33 -6.61 11.24
N LEU A 27 -6.75 -6.52 9.98
CA LEU A 27 -6.07 -5.74 8.94
C LEU A 27 -5.80 -4.28 9.36
N ARG A 28 -6.75 -3.66 10.06
CA ARG A 28 -6.61 -2.31 10.62
C ARG A 28 -5.42 -2.17 11.58
N GLN A 29 -5.17 -3.17 12.41
CA GLN A 29 -4.04 -3.18 13.33
C GLN A 29 -2.73 -3.45 12.60
N GLN A 30 -2.74 -4.33 11.60
CA GLN A 30 -1.56 -4.57 10.74
C GLN A 30 -1.14 -3.28 10.02
N VAL A 31 -2.07 -2.56 9.40
CA VAL A 31 -1.82 -1.29 8.72
C VAL A 31 -1.23 -0.26 9.69
N ALA A 32 -1.79 -0.14 10.90
CA ALA A 32 -1.25 0.76 11.92
C ALA A 32 0.18 0.39 12.32
N ALA A 33 0.47 -0.90 12.51
CA ALA A 33 1.81 -1.40 12.82
C ALA A 33 2.79 -1.12 11.67
N TYR A 34 2.42 -1.46 10.42
CA TYR A 34 3.29 -1.25 9.26
C TYR A 34 3.54 0.23 8.97
N ARG A 35 2.57 1.14 9.18
CA ARG A 35 2.81 2.59 9.09
C ARG A 35 3.87 3.07 10.08
N LEU A 36 3.83 2.57 11.31
CA LEU A 36 4.83 2.90 12.33
C LEU A 36 6.21 2.33 11.96
N LEU A 37 6.24 1.07 11.53
CA LEU A 37 7.48 0.37 11.22
C LEU A 37 8.14 0.84 9.92
N ALA A 38 7.37 1.27 8.93
CA ALA A 38 7.87 1.84 7.67
C ALA A 38 8.61 3.17 7.87
N GLN A 39 8.43 3.86 9.01
CA GLN A 39 9.19 5.06 9.32
C GLN A 39 10.62 4.73 9.81
N VAL A 40 10.84 3.55 10.40
CA VAL A 40 12.15 3.13 10.93
C VAL A 40 12.87 2.13 10.04
N SER A 41 12.14 1.35 9.23
CA SER A 41 12.72 0.41 8.27
C SER A 41 11.87 0.35 7.00
N PRO A 42 11.91 1.40 6.15
CA PRO A 42 11.03 1.51 4.99
C PRO A 42 11.14 0.32 4.02
N LEU A 43 12.37 -0.15 3.74
CA LEU A 43 12.62 -1.25 2.79
C LEU A 43 11.88 -2.54 3.17
N VAL A 44 11.74 -2.81 4.47
CA VAL A 44 11.10 -4.03 4.98
C VAL A 44 9.58 -3.89 5.01
N TYR A 45 9.08 -2.72 5.44
CA TYR A 45 7.67 -2.58 5.81
C TYR A 45 6.81 -1.82 4.80
N LEU A 46 7.39 -1.10 3.84
CA LEU A 46 6.62 -0.50 2.74
C LEU A 46 5.90 -1.54 1.86
N PRO A 47 6.52 -2.68 1.48
CA PRO A 47 5.82 -3.71 0.71
C PRO A 47 4.62 -4.28 1.47
N LEU A 48 4.81 -4.57 2.76
CA LEU A 48 3.78 -5.11 3.65
C LEU A 48 2.65 -4.09 3.88
N LEU A 49 2.99 -2.81 4.01
CA LEU A 49 2.02 -1.73 4.13
C LEU A 49 1.18 -1.60 2.85
N ALA A 50 1.83 -1.58 1.68
CA ALA A 50 1.13 -1.47 0.39
C ALA A 50 0.11 -2.60 0.21
N GLN A 51 0.54 -3.83 0.52
CA GLN A 51 -0.32 -5.01 0.48
C GLN A 51 -1.50 -4.88 1.47
N ALA A 52 -1.23 -4.63 2.75
CA ALA A 52 -2.31 -4.55 3.74
C ALA A 52 -3.34 -3.45 3.42
N LEU A 53 -2.91 -2.35 2.79
CA LEU A 53 -3.80 -1.25 2.41
C LEU A 53 -4.75 -1.60 1.25
N TRP A 54 -4.34 -2.45 0.31
CA TRP A 54 -5.23 -2.89 -0.76
C TRP A 54 -6.15 -4.06 -0.35
N GLU A 55 -5.87 -4.71 0.78
CA GLU A 55 -6.64 -5.90 1.19
C GLU A 55 -7.99 -5.53 1.80
N TYR A 56 -8.19 -4.24 2.12
CA TYR A 56 -9.47 -3.75 2.60
C TYR A 56 -10.60 -4.06 1.61
N ASN A 57 -11.75 -4.50 2.14
CA ASN A 57 -12.90 -4.76 1.30
C ASN A 57 -13.46 -3.42 0.76
N PRO A 58 -13.60 -3.22 -0.57
CA PRO A 58 -14.17 -1.99 -1.12
C PRO A 58 -15.59 -1.71 -0.58
N HIS A 59 -16.36 -2.75 -0.25
CA HIS A 59 -17.70 -2.61 0.30
C HIS A 59 -17.73 -2.11 1.76
N GLU A 60 -16.65 -2.27 2.53
CA GLU A 60 -16.55 -1.74 3.91
C GLU A 60 -16.75 -0.22 3.93
N PHE A 61 -16.40 0.46 2.82
CA PHE A 61 -16.45 1.91 2.67
C PHE A 61 -17.50 2.36 1.64
N ALA A 62 -18.50 1.53 1.32
CA ALA A 62 -19.51 1.87 0.31
C ALA A 62 -20.25 3.20 0.59
N HIS A 63 -20.45 3.52 1.87
CA HIS A 63 -21.09 4.78 2.30
C HIS A 63 -20.10 5.95 2.49
N ARG A 64 -18.79 5.70 2.36
CA ARG A 64 -17.69 6.65 2.56
C ARG A 64 -16.55 6.36 1.57
N PRO A 65 -16.81 6.41 0.26
CA PRO A 65 -15.87 5.94 -0.75
C PRO A 65 -14.53 6.68 -0.75
N GLU A 66 -14.48 7.90 -0.20
CA GLU A 66 -13.26 8.68 -0.03
C GLU A 66 -12.27 8.02 0.95
N ILE A 67 -12.77 7.29 1.95
CA ILE A 67 -11.92 6.52 2.88
C ILE A 67 -11.26 5.37 2.13
N GLY A 68 -12.04 4.62 1.35
CA GLY A 68 -11.51 3.56 0.48
C GLY A 68 -10.46 4.11 -0.47
N LEU A 69 -10.75 5.24 -1.12
CA LEU A 69 -9.81 5.90 -2.02
C LEU A 69 -8.51 6.32 -1.33
N ALA A 70 -8.60 6.90 -0.12
CA ALA A 70 -7.41 7.29 0.64
C ALA A 70 -6.53 6.09 0.99
N LEU A 71 -7.11 4.95 1.35
CA LEU A 71 -6.37 3.71 1.60
C LEU A 71 -5.66 3.21 0.34
N ARG A 72 -6.34 3.22 -0.81
CA ARG A 72 -5.74 2.83 -2.10
C ARG A 72 -4.63 3.79 -2.53
N ALA A 73 -4.83 5.10 -2.36
CA ALA A 73 -3.81 6.10 -2.65
C ALA A 73 -2.57 5.92 -1.78
N GLU A 74 -2.75 5.59 -0.50
CA GLU A 74 -1.63 5.29 0.40
C GLU A 74 -0.90 3.99 0.00
N SER A 75 -1.63 2.97 -0.47
CA SER A 75 -1.04 1.73 -1.01
C SER A 75 -0.11 2.05 -2.19
N VAL A 76 -0.60 2.83 -3.15
CA VAL A 76 0.20 3.31 -4.30
C VAL A 76 1.41 4.12 -3.83
N ALA A 77 1.23 5.02 -2.86
CA ALA A 77 2.32 5.82 -2.33
C ALA A 77 3.39 4.96 -1.63
N ALA A 78 2.98 3.92 -0.90
CA ALA A 78 3.89 2.97 -0.27
C ALA A 78 4.67 2.16 -1.31
N ALA A 79 3.98 1.64 -2.34
CA ALA A 79 4.61 0.91 -3.44
C ALA A 79 5.58 1.78 -4.24
N ARG A 80 5.24 3.05 -4.54
CA ARG A 80 6.13 3.99 -5.24
C ARG A 80 7.38 4.37 -4.45
N ARG A 81 7.31 4.30 -3.11
CA ARG A 81 8.46 4.53 -2.23
C ARG A 81 9.37 3.30 -2.10
N MET A 82 8.95 2.14 -2.62
CA MET A 82 9.83 1.00 -2.75
C MET A 82 10.95 1.34 -3.74
N HIS A 83 12.16 0.86 -3.46
CA HIS A 83 13.28 1.09 -4.35
C HIS A 83 13.07 0.27 -5.64
N ALA A 84 13.25 0.87 -6.81
CA ALA A 84 12.97 0.23 -8.11
C ALA A 84 13.88 -0.97 -8.44
N VAL A 85 14.88 -1.27 -7.59
CA VAL A 85 15.71 -2.48 -7.72
C VAL A 85 15.20 -3.66 -6.89
N GLU A 86 14.19 -3.45 -6.04
CA GLU A 86 13.61 -4.52 -5.24
C GLU A 86 12.80 -5.48 -6.13
N PRO A 87 13.10 -6.79 -6.11
CA PRO A 87 12.33 -7.76 -6.87
C PRO A 87 10.83 -7.65 -6.57
N GLY A 88 10.01 -7.58 -7.62
CA GLY A 88 8.54 -7.54 -7.48
C GLY A 88 7.94 -6.16 -7.18
N TRP A 89 8.75 -5.10 -7.05
CA TRP A 89 8.24 -3.73 -6.82
C TRP A 89 7.20 -3.30 -7.87
N ALA A 90 7.45 -3.61 -9.14
CA ALA A 90 6.57 -3.24 -10.25
C ALA A 90 5.24 -4.00 -10.18
N GLY A 91 5.26 -5.27 -9.77
CA GLY A 91 4.04 -6.07 -9.57
C GLY A 91 3.19 -5.52 -8.43
N LEU A 92 3.81 -5.16 -7.30
CA LEU A 92 3.13 -4.50 -6.18
C LEU A 92 2.60 -3.12 -6.57
N LEU A 93 3.33 -2.33 -7.36
CA LEU A 93 2.80 -1.05 -7.82
C LEU A 93 1.59 -1.24 -8.73
N VAL A 94 1.67 -2.18 -9.68
CA VAL A 94 0.56 -2.49 -10.60
C VAL A 94 -0.69 -2.90 -9.85
N THR A 95 -0.60 -3.82 -8.89
CA THR A 95 -1.79 -4.26 -8.14
C THR A 95 -2.36 -3.13 -7.26
N SER A 96 -1.51 -2.26 -6.70
CA SER A 96 -1.96 -1.08 -5.95
C SER A 96 -2.72 -0.10 -6.83
N LEU A 97 -2.21 0.14 -8.04
CA LEU A 97 -2.84 1.03 -9.02
C LEU A 97 -4.17 0.47 -9.55
N VAL A 98 -4.27 -0.84 -9.81
CA VAL A 98 -5.53 -1.48 -10.24
C VAL A 98 -6.62 -1.25 -9.21
N HIS A 99 -6.33 -1.45 -7.93
CA HIS A 99 -7.31 -1.20 -6.88
C HIS A 99 -7.66 0.28 -6.71
N TYR A 100 -6.71 1.18 -6.94
CA TYR A 100 -6.97 2.62 -6.94
C TYR A 100 -7.88 3.02 -8.12
N GLU A 101 -7.63 2.47 -9.31
CA GLU A 101 -8.46 2.61 -10.50
C GLU A 101 -9.89 2.11 -10.27
N GLU A 102 -10.05 0.90 -9.73
CA GLU A 102 -11.36 0.32 -9.40
C GLU A 102 -12.15 1.24 -8.46
N GLN A 103 -11.50 1.77 -7.42
CA GLN A 103 -12.14 2.68 -6.48
C GLN A 103 -12.54 4.01 -7.14
N LEU A 104 -11.72 4.56 -8.04
CA LEU A 104 -12.06 5.75 -8.83
C LEU A 104 -13.27 5.49 -9.75
N ALA A 105 -13.31 4.31 -10.38
CA ALA A 105 -14.43 3.90 -11.23
C ALA A 105 -15.73 3.75 -10.44
N LEU A 106 -15.68 3.14 -9.24
CA LEU A 106 -16.83 3.06 -8.32
C LEU A 106 -17.35 4.46 -7.91
N MET A 107 -16.47 5.45 -7.87
CA MET A 107 -16.81 6.86 -7.59
C MET A 107 -17.25 7.65 -8.84
N GLY A 108 -17.29 7.03 -10.02
CA GLY A 108 -17.62 7.70 -11.28
C GLY A 108 -16.52 8.63 -11.84
N ARG A 109 -15.30 8.56 -11.29
CA ARG A 109 -14.15 9.40 -11.69
C ARG A 109 -13.40 8.79 -12.87
N THR A 110 -14.12 8.61 -13.99
CA THR A 110 -13.67 7.83 -15.15
C THR A 110 -12.42 8.39 -15.83
N THR A 111 -12.26 9.72 -15.89
CA THR A 111 -11.04 10.34 -16.46
C THR A 111 -9.80 9.98 -15.66
N GLU A 112 -9.89 9.99 -14.33
CA GLU A 112 -8.76 9.66 -13.46
C GLU A 112 -8.48 8.16 -13.48
N ALA A 113 -9.53 7.32 -13.49
CA ALA A 113 -9.37 5.88 -13.65
C ALA A 113 -8.66 5.55 -14.98
N GLY A 114 -9.04 6.20 -16.09
CA GLY A 114 -8.37 6.03 -17.38
C GLY A 114 -6.88 6.38 -17.34
N ALA A 115 -6.51 7.49 -16.70
CA ALA A 115 -5.10 7.86 -16.55
C ALA A 115 -4.29 6.84 -15.74
N VAL A 116 -4.89 6.25 -14.70
CA VAL A 116 -4.27 5.18 -13.89
C VAL A 116 -4.14 3.88 -14.71
N ALA A 117 -5.16 3.52 -15.49
CA ALA A 117 -5.13 2.34 -16.36
C ALA A 117 -4.00 2.42 -17.40
N GLU A 118 -3.78 3.61 -17.98
CA GLU A 118 -2.65 3.85 -18.88
C GLU A 118 -1.29 3.70 -18.16
N GLU A 119 -1.17 4.16 -16.93
CA GLU A 119 0.04 3.96 -16.11
C GLU A 119 0.31 2.47 -15.86
N VAL A 120 -0.73 1.72 -15.51
CA VAL A 120 -0.66 0.26 -15.32
C VAL A 120 -0.20 -0.43 -16.61
N ALA A 121 -0.75 -0.04 -17.76
CA ALA A 121 -0.36 -0.60 -19.05
C ALA A 121 1.13 -0.36 -19.34
N ARG A 122 1.62 0.87 -19.15
CA ARG A 122 3.04 1.21 -19.30
C ARG A 122 3.94 0.38 -18.39
N LEU A 123 3.61 0.29 -17.09
CA LEU A 123 4.38 -0.50 -16.14
C LEU A 123 4.46 -1.98 -16.50
N ARG A 124 3.34 -2.56 -16.98
CA ARG A 124 3.29 -3.95 -17.45
C ARG A 124 4.08 -4.16 -18.75
N SER A 125 4.15 -3.17 -19.63
CA SER A 125 5.01 -3.25 -20.82
C SER A 125 6.50 -3.18 -20.45
N ASP A 126 6.86 -2.31 -19.52
CA ASP A 126 8.25 -2.08 -19.12
C ASP A 126 8.81 -3.21 -18.23
N HIS A 127 7.96 -3.85 -17.42
CA HIS A 127 8.36 -4.81 -16.38
C HIS A 127 7.59 -6.14 -16.43
N GLY A 128 6.76 -6.36 -17.46
CA GLY A 128 6.14 -7.65 -17.70
C GLY A 128 7.20 -8.73 -17.91
N PRO A 129 6.85 -10.02 -17.79
CA PRO A 129 7.79 -11.08 -18.12
C PRO A 129 8.29 -10.79 -19.53
N ALA A 130 9.60 -10.54 -19.67
CA ALA A 130 10.23 -10.37 -20.96
C ALA A 130 9.71 -11.51 -21.82
N ALA A 131 8.93 -11.18 -22.85
CA ALA A 131 8.30 -12.18 -23.68
C ALA A 131 9.40 -13.15 -24.11
N GLY A 132 9.34 -14.37 -23.59
CA GLY A 132 10.24 -15.45 -23.94
C GLY A 132 10.14 -15.61 -25.45
N ARG A 133 11.19 -15.17 -26.14
CA ARG A 133 11.51 -15.55 -27.51
C ARG A 133 12.71 -16.47 -27.46
#